data_AF-A0A0F9DHB5-F1
#
_entry.id   AF-A0A0F9DHB5-F1
#
_cell.length_a   1.000
_cell.length_b   1.000
_cell.length_c   1.000
_cell.angle_alpha   90.00
_cell.angle_beta   90.00
_cell.angle_gamma   90.00
#
_symmetry.space_group_name_H-M   'P 1'
#
loop_
_entity.id
_entity.type
_entity.pdbx_description
1 polymer ?
#
loop_
_entity_poly.entity_id
_entity_poly.type
_entity_poly.pdbx_seq_one_letter_code
_entity_poly.pdbx_strand_id
1 'polypeptide(L)'
;MTVLSKDSELKRAQFTQEILDDIRNVPNYCSFYSHVFSRIAALGLQMKAKKERLFENEDWSDLENRDVLMRKIEEFIIKYTR
;
A
#
# COMPACT_ATOMS: atom_id res chain seq x y z
N MET A 1 22.53 14.66 0.41
CA MET A 1 21.34 14.68 -0.46
C MET A 1 21.62 13.69 -1.58
N THR A 2 21.16 12.44 -1.46
CA THR A 2 21.35 11.43 -2.51
C THR A 2 20.37 11.74 -3.64
N VAL A 3 20.86 12.36 -4.70
CA VAL A 3 20.10 12.57 -5.94
C VAL A 3 19.91 11.18 -6.56
N LEU A 4 18.73 10.61 -6.38
CA LEU A 4 18.28 9.44 -7.12
C LEU A 4 18.23 9.83 -8.59
N SER A 5 18.79 9.00 -9.48
CA SER A 5 18.72 9.27 -10.92
C SER A 5 17.25 9.29 -11.36
N LYS A 6 16.90 10.10 -12.36
CA LYS A 6 15.53 10.16 -12.91
C LYS A 6 14.94 8.77 -13.22
N ASP A 7 15.78 7.82 -13.65
CA ASP A 7 15.40 6.43 -13.89
C ASP A 7 14.96 5.68 -12.63
N SER A 8 15.61 5.97 -11.48
CA SER A 8 15.26 5.34 -10.21
C SER A 8 13.96 5.90 -9.61
N GLU A 9 13.65 7.17 -9.86
CA GLU A 9 12.37 7.77 -9.52
C GLU A 9 11.24 7.20 -10.39
N LEU A 10 11.47 7.08 -11.71
CA LEU A 10 10.52 6.48 -12.64
C LEU A 10 10.19 5.03 -12.26
N LYS A 11 11.22 4.21 -11.98
CA LYS A 11 11.05 2.82 -11.56
C LYS A 11 10.28 2.69 -10.25
N ARG A 12 10.51 3.61 -9.30
CA ARG A 12 9.74 3.64 -8.04
C ARG A 12 8.28 4.01 -8.26
N ALA A 13 8.00 4.97 -9.13
CA ALA A 13 6.63 5.35 -9.47
C ALA A 13 5.89 4.19 -10.16
N GLN A 14 6.54 3.52 -11.13
CA GLN A 14 6.00 2.34 -11.80
C GLN A 14 5.71 1.20 -10.81
N PHE A 15 6.68 0.86 -9.96
CA PHE A 15 6.52 -0.17 -8.94
C PHE A 15 5.42 0.15 -7.92
N THR A 16 5.26 1.44 -7.57
CA THR A 16 4.19 1.90 -6.68
C THR A 16 2.82 1.70 -7.33
N GLN A 17 2.68 2.05 -8.61
CA GLN A 17 1.43 1.83 -9.35
C GLN A 17 1.10 0.34 -9.49
N GLU A 18 2.08 -0.49 -9.80
CA GLU A 18 1.91 -1.95 -9.85
C GLU A 18 1.38 -2.51 -8.53
N ILE A 19 1.90 -2.02 -7.40
CA ILE A 19 1.41 -2.43 -6.07
C ILE A 19 -0.02 -1.98 -5.82
N LEU A 20 -0.39 -0.75 -6.20
CA LEU A 20 -1.77 -0.27 -6.05
C LEU A 20 -2.75 -1.09 -6.89
N ASP A 21 -2.39 -1.40 -8.13
CA ASP A 21 -3.21 -2.20 -9.03
C ASP A 21 -3.35 -3.64 -8.52
N ASP A 22 -2.29 -4.22 -7.97
CA ASP A 22 -2.32 -5.54 -7.38
C ASP A 22 -3.16 -5.61 -6.09
N ILE A 23 -3.14 -4.56 -5.26
CA ILE A 23 -4.03 -4.46 -4.08
C ILE A 23 -5.50 -4.36 -4.51
N ARG A 24 -5.80 -3.55 -5.54
CA ARG A 24 -7.18 -3.41 -6.05
C ARG A 24 -7.73 -4.73 -6.57
N ASN A 25 -6.90 -5.49 -7.28
CA ASN A 25 -7.28 -6.74 -7.92
C ASN A 25 -7.11 -7.98 -7.02
N VAL A 26 -7.14 -7.83 -5.68
CA VAL A 26 -6.96 -9.00 -4.81
C VAL A 26 -8.00 -10.08 -5.11
N PRO A 27 -7.59 -11.35 -5.28
CA PRO A 27 -8.53 -12.45 -5.43
C PRO A 27 -9.37 -12.65 -4.17
N ASN A 28 -10.66 -12.96 -4.33
CA ASN A 28 -11.62 -13.13 -3.22
C ASN A 28 -11.26 -14.25 -2.21
N TYR A 29 -10.32 -15.14 -2.55
CA TYR A 29 -9.85 -16.21 -1.65
C TYR A 29 -8.69 -15.77 -0.74
N CYS A 30 -8.11 -14.60 -0.97
CA CYS A 30 -7.04 -14.05 -0.14
C CYS A 30 -7.60 -13.09 0.91
N SER A 31 -7.10 -13.19 2.14
CA SER A 31 -7.34 -12.17 3.17
C SER A 31 -6.82 -10.81 2.66
N PHE A 32 -7.72 -9.85 2.52
CA PHE A 32 -7.40 -8.49 2.05
C PHE A 32 -6.32 -7.85 2.94
N TYR A 33 -6.44 -8.02 4.27
CA TYR A 33 -5.41 -7.61 5.23
C TYR A 33 -4.03 -8.16 4.90
N SER A 34 -3.93 -9.49 4.75
CA SER A 34 -2.63 -10.17 4.57
C SER A 34 -1.98 -9.75 3.25
N HIS A 35 -2.80 -9.59 2.21
CA HIS A 35 -2.35 -9.10 0.92
C HIS A 35 -1.77 -7.68 1.01
N VAL A 36 -2.54 -6.74 1.58
CA VAL A 36 -2.11 -5.35 1.75
C VAL A 36 -0.84 -5.26 2.59
N PHE A 37 -0.78 -5.99 3.71
CA PHE A 37 0.40 -6.03 4.57
C PHE A 37 1.65 -6.49 3.80
N SER A 38 1.54 -7.56 3.01
CA SER A 38 2.68 -8.07 2.22
C SER A 38 3.20 -7.04 1.22
N ARG A 39 2.30 -6.28 0.59
CA ARG A 39 2.67 -5.26 -0.40
C ARG A 39 3.28 -4.01 0.24
N ILE A 40 2.76 -3.56 1.38
CA ILE A 40 3.36 -2.48 2.16
C ILE A 40 4.76 -2.86 2.66
N ALA A 41 4.96 -4.13 3.04
CA ALA A 41 6.28 -4.64 3.40
C ALA A 41 7.24 -4.69 2.20
N ALA A 42 6.75 -5.06 1.00
CA ALA A 42 7.53 -5.04 -0.24
C ALA A 42 8.02 -3.62 -0.61
N LEU A 43 7.26 -2.58 -0.24
CA LEU A 43 7.68 -1.18 -0.36
C LEU A 43 8.65 -0.72 0.75
N GLY A 44 8.95 -1.57 1.74
CA GLY A 44 9.74 -1.19 2.92
C GLY A 44 9.03 -0.20 3.84
N LEU A 45 7.70 -0.10 3.77
CA LEU A 45 6.89 0.88 4.49
C LEU A 45 6.27 0.32 5.78
N GLN A 46 6.54 -0.94 6.14
CA GLN A 46 5.93 -1.62 7.29
C GLN A 46 6.12 -0.87 8.62
N MET A 47 7.29 -0.26 8.84
CA MET A 47 7.57 0.50 10.06
C MET A 47 6.81 1.84 10.10
N LYS A 48 6.61 2.48 8.94
CA LYS A 48 5.82 3.71 8.82
C LYS A 48 4.33 3.40 9.01
N ALA A 49 3.85 2.32 8.40
CA ALA A 49 2.47 1.85 8.56
C ALA A 49 2.14 1.53 10.02
N LYS A 50 3.07 0.90 10.74
CA LYS A 50 2.95 0.66 12.18
C LYS A 50 2.88 1.96 12.99
N LYS A 51 3.73 2.95 12.68
CA LYS A 51 3.72 4.26 13.37
C LYS A 51 2.41 5.02 13.15
N GLU A 52 1.84 4.95 11.94
CA GLU A 52 0.56 5.58 11.62
C GLU A 52 -0.65 4.73 11.98
N ARG A 53 -0.44 3.55 12.56
CA ARG A 53 -1.52 2.63 12.94
C ARG A 53 -2.45 2.32 11.75
N LEU A 54 -1.87 2.19 10.55
CA LEU A 54 -2.61 1.98 9.31
C LEU A 54 -3.48 0.72 9.34
N PHE A 55 -3.06 -0.27 10.12
CA PHE A 55 -3.68 -1.58 10.26
C PHE A 55 -4.45 -1.77 11.57
N GLU A 56 -4.56 -0.73 12.41
CA GLU A 56 -5.24 -0.83 13.70
C GLU A 56 -6.64 -0.20 13.61
N ASN A 57 -7.64 -0.96 14.07
CA ASN A 57 -9.04 -0.56 14.28
C ASN A 57 -9.96 -0.59 13.05
N GLU A 58 -9.51 -1.10 11.92
CA GLU A 58 -10.39 -1.31 10.76
C GLU A 58 -10.95 -2.72 10.69
N ASP A 59 -12.20 -2.84 10.22
CA ASP A 59 -12.77 -4.13 9.86
C ASP A 59 -12.30 -4.54 8.47
N TRP A 60 -11.20 -5.28 8.41
CA TRP A 60 -10.59 -5.78 7.18
C TRP A 60 -11.37 -6.92 6.52
N SER A 61 -12.44 -7.40 7.17
CA SER A 61 -13.30 -8.47 6.67
C SER A 61 -14.59 -7.93 6.05
N ASP A 62 -14.90 -6.65 6.28
CA ASP A 62 -16.09 -6.01 5.78
C ASP A 62 -15.89 -5.51 4.34
N LEU A 63 -16.69 -6.05 3.43
CA LEU A 63 -16.67 -5.72 2.01
C LEU A 63 -17.20 -4.30 1.74
N GLU A 64 -18.11 -3.77 2.57
CA GLU A 64 -18.62 -2.39 2.42
C GLU A 64 -17.54 -1.37 2.78
N ASN A 65 -16.65 -1.72 3.70
CA ASN A 65 -15.51 -0.89 4.10
C ASN A 65 -14.30 -1.01 3.15
N ARG A 66 -14.30 -1.95 2.20
CA ARG A 66 -13.15 -2.19 1.30
C ARG A 66 -12.76 -0.96 0.49
N ASP A 67 -13.72 -0.18 -0.02
CA ASP A 67 -13.43 1.03 -0.79
C ASP A 67 -12.82 2.14 0.08
N VAL A 68 -13.28 2.27 1.33
CA VAL A 68 -12.74 3.23 2.30
C VAL A 68 -11.32 2.83 2.69
N LEU A 69 -11.07 1.55 2.94
CA LEU A 69 -9.75 1.02 3.21
C LEU A 69 -8.80 1.23 2.04
N MET A 70 -9.27 1.00 0.81
CA MET A 70 -8.47 1.21 -0.38
C MET A 70 -8.01 2.67 -0.51
N ARG A 71 -8.91 3.64 -0.29
CA ARG A 71 -8.55 5.06 -0.31
C ARG A 71 -7.50 5.40 0.74
N LYS A 72 -7.66 4.90 1.97
CA LYS A 72 -6.69 5.11 3.05
C LYS A 72 -5.30 4.53 2.72
N ILE A 73 -5.27 3.34 2.13
CA ILE A 73 -4.03 2.68 1.68
C ILE A 73 -3.37 3.49 0.55
N GLU A 74 -4.16 3.94 -0.42
CA GLU A 74 -3.68 4.75 -1.54
C GLU A 74 -3.06 6.07 -1.07
N GLU A 75 -3.75 6.79 -0.18
CA GLU A 75 -3.24 8.02 0.45
C GLU A 75 -1.92 7.76 1.21
N PHE A 76 -1.85 6.68 1.99
CA PHE A 76 -0.65 6.31 2.72
C PHE A 76 0.53 6.00 1.79
N ILE A 77 0.29 5.21 0.73
CA ILE A 77 1.33 4.84 -0.22
C ILE A 77 1.85 6.09 -0.93
N ILE A 78 0.96 6.94 -1.45
CA ILE A 78 1.33 8.19 -2.14
C ILE A 78 2.15 9.10 -1.22
N LYS A 79 1.75 9.25 0.06
CA LYS A 79 2.46 10.07 1.05
C LYS A 79 3.91 9.66 1.27
N TYR A 80 4.23 8.38 1.11
CA TYR A 80 5.54 7.83 1.47
C TYR A 80 6.40 7.34 0.31
N THR A 81 5.86 7.34 -0.91
CA THR A 81 6.56 6.97 -2.15
C THR A 81 6.79 8.14 -3.10
N ARG A 82 6.04 9.23 -2.95
CA ARG A 82 6.20 10.48 -3.69
C ARG A 82 7.10 11.47 -2.93
#